data_AF-A0A348TSB8-F1
#
_entry.id   AF-A0A348TSB8-F1
#
_cell.length_a   1.000
_cell.length_b   1.000
_cell.length_c   1.000
_cell.angle_alpha   90.00
_cell.angle_beta   90.00
_cell.angle_gamma   90.00
#
_symmetry.space_group_name_H-M   'P 1'
#
loop_
_entity.id
_entity.type
_entity.pdbx_description
1 polymer ?
#
loop_
_entity_poly.entity_id
_entity_poly.type
_entity_poly.pdbx_seq_one_letter_code
_entity_poly.pdbx_strand_id
1 'polypeptide(L)' 'MKRPLILVTNDDGITSRGIKELVEISKKIGEVIVVAPDSPQSGMGHAITIG' A
#
# COMPACT_ATOMS: atom_id res chain seq x y z
N MET A 1 -15.46 10.69 -17.46
CA MET A 1 -14.11 10.11 -17.33
C MET A 1 -14.20 8.87 -16.47
N LYS A 2 -13.51 7.77 -16.82
CA LYS A 2 -13.43 6.58 -15.96
C LYS A 2 -12.59 6.93 -14.73
N ARG A 3 -13.05 6.51 -13.54
CA ARG A 3 -12.25 6.71 -12.31
C ARG A 3 -10.93 5.93 -12.44
N PRO A 4 -9.77 6.50 -12.07
CA PRO A 4 -8.50 5.79 -12.14
C PRO A 4 -8.47 4.63 -11.17
N LEU A 5 -7.75 3.57 -11.53
CA LEU A 5 -7.41 2.48 -10.61
C LEU A 5 -6.07 2.81 -9.94
N ILE A 6 -6.04 2.79 -8.62
CA ILE A 6 -4.92 3.23 -7.79
C ILE A 6 -4.43 2.03 -6.97
N LEU A 7 -3.17 1.65 -7.15
CA LEU A 7 -2.49 0.68 -6.29
C LEU A 7 -1.77 1.43 -5.17
N VAL A 8 -2.08 1.10 -3.93
CA VAL A 8 -1.41 1.63 -2.73
C VAL A 8 -0.60 0.52 -2.07
N THR A 9 0.65 0.79 -1.75
CA THR A 9 1.57 -0.14 -1.10
C THR A 9 2.49 0.57 -0.10
N ASN A 10 3.03 -0.17 0.86
CA ASN A 10 4.06 0.28 1.80
C ASN A 10 4.89 -0.92 2.30
N ASP A 11 5.99 -0.63 2.99
CA ASP A 11 6.88 -1.59 3.64
C ASP A 11 6.61 -1.74 5.16
N ASP A 12 5.96 -0.77 5.81
CA ASP A 12 5.58 -0.86 7.24
C ASP A 12 4.48 -1.89 7.55
N GLY A 13 3.83 -2.42 6.51
CA GLY A 13 2.74 -3.40 6.61
C GLY A 13 1.33 -2.81 6.56
N ILE A 14 0.35 -3.67 6.31
CA ILE A 14 -1.07 -3.35 6.03
C ILE A 14 -1.79 -2.71 7.22
N THR A 15 -1.31 -2.95 8.44
CA THR A 15 -1.90 -2.43 9.66
C THR A 15 -1.39 -1.03 10.04
N SER A 16 -0.38 -0.52 9.32
CA SER A 16 0.25 0.78 9.61
C SER A 16 -0.75 1.93 9.48
N ARG A 17 -0.49 3.01 10.24
CA ARG A 17 -1.35 4.21 10.20
C ARG A 17 -1.22 4.97 8.87
N GLY A 18 -0.01 5.07 8.31
CA GLY A 18 0.26 5.83 7.11
C GLY A 18 -0.49 5.30 5.88
N ILE A 19 -0.47 3.99 5.65
CA ILE A 19 -1.18 3.40 4.51
C ILE A 19 -2.70 3.56 4.63
N LYS A 20 -3.25 3.49 5.85
CA LYS A 20 -4.67 3.73 6.11
C LYS A 20 -5.08 5.16 5.75
N GLU A 21 -4.31 6.16 6.19
CA GLU A 21 -4.58 7.56 5.88
C GLU A 21 -4.49 7.83 4.37
N LEU A 22 -3.51 7.24 3.69
CA LEU A 22 -3.36 7.36 2.24
C LEU A 22 -4.55 6.75 1.49
N VAL A 23 -4.98 5.55 1.87
CA VAL A 23 -6.14 4.87 1.27
C VAL A 23 -7.42 5.71 1.39
N GLU A 24 -7.67 6.32 2.55
CA GLU A 24 -8.85 7.16 2.78
C GLU A 24 -8.88 8.41 1.87
N ILE A 25 -7.71 8.98 1.57
CA ILE A 25 -7.59 10.10 0.64
C ILE A 25 -7.73 9.60 -0.81
N SER A 26 -7.05 8.50 -1.17
CA SER A 26 -7.05 7.93 -2.52
C SER A 26 -8.45 7.49 -2.99
N LYS A 27 -9.32 7.01 -2.09
CA LYS A 27 -10.72 6.66 -2.39
C LYS A 27 -11.53 7.84 -2.94
N LYS A 28 -11.15 9.08 -2.61
CA LYS A 28 -11.79 10.29 -3.16
C LYS A 28 -11.45 10.51 -4.64
N ILE A 29 -10.33 9.96 -5.09
CA ILE A 29 -9.77 10.16 -6.43
C ILE A 29 -10.19 9.01 -7.37
N GLY A 30 -10.15 7.77 -6.90
CA GLY A 30 -10.27 6.59 -7.75
C GLY A 30 -10.72 5.33 -7.04
N GLU A 31 -10.72 4.21 -7.77
CA GLU A 31 -10.84 2.87 -7.22
C GLU A 31 -9.49 2.46 -6.63
N VAL A 32 -9.48 1.93 -5.41
CA VAL A 32 -8.24 1.69 -4.66
C VAL A 32 -8.06 0.20 -4.40
N ILE A 33 -6.90 -0.33 -4.77
CA ILE A 33 -6.40 -1.65 -4.39
C ILE A 33 -5.20 -1.45 -3.46
N VAL A 34 -5.13 -2.21 -2.38
CA VAL A 34 -4.06 -2.12 -1.38
C VAL A 34 -3.29 -3.43 -1.33
N VAL A 35 -1.96 -3.36 -1.45
CA VAL A 35 -1.07 -4.52 -1.32
C VAL A 35 0.09 -4.13 -0.41
N ALA A 36 0.17 -4.77 0.75
CA ALA A 36 1.22 -4.49 1.73
C ALA A 36 1.55 -5.78 2.52
N PRO A 37 2.76 -5.86 3.13
CA PRO A 37 3.11 -6.95 4.04
C PRO A 37 2.14 -7.08 5.23
N ASP A 38 2.03 -8.26 5.82
CA ASP A 38 1.27 -8.48 7.06
C ASP A 38 2.00 -7.92 8.30
N SER A 39 3.33 -7.86 8.28
CA SER A 39 4.20 -7.28 9.31
C SER A 39 5.19 -6.25 8.73
N PRO A 40 5.71 -5.30 9.53
CA PRO A 40 6.73 -4.36 9.08
C PRO A 40 7.94 -5.07 8.48
N GLN A 41 8.38 -4.61 7.30
CA GLN A 41 9.61 -5.04 6.63
C GLN A 41 10.72 -3.97 6.74
N SER A 42 10.57 -3.02 7.69
CA SER A 42 11.51 -1.93 7.92
C SER A 42 12.91 -2.47 8.25
N GLY A 43 13.90 -2.18 7.41
CA GLY A 43 15.28 -2.66 7.54
C GLY A 43 15.67 -3.81 6.61
N MET A 44 14.72 -4.37 5.85
CA MET A 44 14.99 -5.34 4.79
C MET A 44 15.26 -4.58 3.47
N GLY A 45 16.50 -4.20 3.20
CA GLY A 45 16.84 -3.48 1.96
C GLY A 45 16.42 -4.28 0.72
N HIS A 46 15.59 -3.68 -0.18
CA HIS A 46 15.11 -4.20 -1.49
C HIS A 46 15.11 -5.74 -1.64
N ALA A 47 14.68 -6.47 -0.62
CA ALA A 47 14.81 -7.92 -0.60
C ALA A 47 13.67 -8.51 -1.43
N ILE A 48 13.95 -8.82 -2.69
CA ILE A 48 13.04 -9.59 -3.53
C ILE A 48 13.15 -11.04 -3.08
N THR A 49 12.04 -11.60 -2.59
CA THR A 49 11.97 -13.05 -2.34
C THR A 49 11.89 -13.74 -3.71
N ILE A 50 13.01 -14.31 -4.15
CA ILE A 50 13.03 -15.23 -5.29
C ILE A 50 12.88 -16.63 -4.70
N GLY A 51 11.67 -17.18 -4.84
CA GLY A 51 11.39 -18.61 -4.62
C GLY A 51 11.49 -19.38 -5.92
#